data_AF-A0A4U2YMQ6-F1
#
_entry.id   AF-A0A4U2YMQ6-F1
#
_cell.length_a   1.000
_cell.length_b   1.000
_cell.length_c   1.000
_cell.angle_alpha   90.00
_cell.angle_beta   90.00
_cell.angle_gamma   90.00
#
_symmetry.space_group_name_H-M   'P 1'
#
loop_
_entity.id
_entity.type
_entity.pdbx_description
1 polymer ?
#
loop_
_entity_poly.entity_id
_entity_poly.type
_entity_poly.pdbx_seq_one_letter_code
_entity_poly.pdbx_strand_id
1 'polypeptide(L)'
;MSHLTGRQIMLLLGCALAVITLAVGVYGLLRGPGGQAPDTPAPTPTYAGASADQSEATSPVTAPEELSLPHTTDPITYARAVAVALFDWDTSTGFLPTDYTASVLADADPSGQETPGLLTDVATYLPSVDQWLALGAMEVEQRIDIDAADVPDSWAAAVAQSNGQLRPGTMAVTITGTRHRSGVWNGEPAEVVHPISFTVFVGCPPSFERCHVLRLSQLNMPLR
;
A
#
# COMPACT_ATOMS: atom_id res chain seq x y z
N MET A 1 20.30 38.12 38.10
CA MET A 1 20.43 38.11 36.64
C MET A 1 21.60 37.19 36.31
N SER A 2 21.32 35.93 36.01
CA SER A 2 22.36 34.90 35.84
C SER A 2 23.03 35.11 34.49
N HIS A 3 24.30 35.55 34.50
CA HIS A 3 25.09 35.74 33.29
C HIS A 3 25.45 34.37 32.70
N LEU A 4 24.61 33.88 31.77
CA LEU A 4 24.93 32.71 30.95
C LEU A 4 26.18 33.04 30.14
N THR A 5 27.25 32.27 30.35
CA THR A 5 28.50 32.42 29.59
C THR A 5 28.30 31.91 28.16
N GLY A 6 29.01 32.47 27.18
CA GLY A 6 28.82 32.15 25.76
C GLY A 6 28.88 30.64 25.43
N ARG A 7 29.63 29.86 26.21
CA ARG A 7 29.64 28.39 26.12
C ARG A 7 28.32 27.72 26.52
N GLN A 8 27.63 28.25 27.53
CA GLN A 8 26.32 27.74 27.96
C GLN A 8 25.24 28.08 26.93
N ILE A 9 25.32 29.25 26.30
CA ILE A 9 24.43 29.62 25.20
C ILE A 9 24.64 28.66 24.01
N MET A 10 25.89 28.36 23.66
CA MET A 10 26.18 27.45 22.55
C MET A 10 25.72 26.01 22.82
N LEU A 11 25.86 25.52 24.06
CA LEU A 11 25.36 24.20 24.47
C LEU A 11 23.83 24.12 24.46
N LEU A 12 23.15 25.17 24.93
CA LEU A 12 21.68 25.23 24.87
C LEU A 12 21.18 25.29 23.43
N LEU A 13 21.86 26.04 22.55
CA LEU A 13 21.54 26.09 21.13
C LEU A 13 21.73 24.72 20.46
N GLY A 14 22.81 24.01 20.77
CA GLY A 14 23.09 22.68 20.25
C GLY A 14 22.06 21.63 20.70
N CYS A 15 21.70 21.63 21.98
CA CYS A 15 20.64 20.77 22.51
C CYS A 15 19.28 21.08 21.87
N ALA A 16 18.94 22.38 21.72
CA ALA A 16 17.70 22.77 21.07
C ALA A 16 17.65 22.30 19.61
N LEU A 17 18.76 22.46 18.87
CA LEU A 17 18.85 22.00 17.48
C LEU A 17 18.71 20.48 17.36
N ALA A 18 19.36 19.73 18.26
CA ALA A 18 19.27 18.27 18.30
C ALA A 18 17.85 17.78 18.65
N VAL A 19 17.14 18.46 19.54
CA VAL A 19 15.75 18.14 19.86
C VAL A 19 14.84 18.46 18.67
N ILE A 20 15.07 19.56 17.96
CA ILE A 20 14.30 19.93 16.76
C ILE A 20 14.51 18.92 15.64
N THR A 21 15.74 18.49 15.37
CA THR A 21 16.01 17.48 14.32
C THR A 21 15.40 16.12 14.67
N LEU A 22 15.41 15.74 15.95
CA LEU A 22 14.81 14.50 16.42
C LEU A 22 13.27 14.56 16.33
N ALA A 23 12.66 15.69 16.66
CA ALA A 23 11.23 15.92 16.49
C ALA A 23 10.78 15.92 15.02
N VAL A 24 11.55 16.55 14.13
CA VAL A 24 11.29 16.55 12.67
C VAL A 24 11.50 15.14 12.08
N GLY A 25 12.51 14.40 12.54
CA GLY A 25 12.75 13.02 12.13
C GLY A 25 11.59 12.08 12.49
N VAL A 26 11.09 12.15 13.73
CA VAL A 26 9.94 11.37 14.19
C VAL A 26 8.65 11.79 13.45
N TYR A 27 8.46 13.10 13.22
CA TYR A 27 7.31 13.62 12.49
C TYR A 27 7.32 13.24 11.00
N GLY A 28 8.50 13.20 10.37
CA GLY A 28 8.68 12.73 9.00
C GLY A 28 8.50 11.22 8.84
N LEU A 29 8.87 10.43 9.86
CA LEU A 29 8.61 8.99 9.91
C LEU A 29 7.11 8.66 10.03
N LEU A 30 6.33 9.50 10.71
CA LEU A 30 4.88 9.35 10.84
C LEU A 30 4.10 9.71 9.56
N ARG A 31 4.69 10.49 8.64
CA ARG A 31 4.01 10.94 7.41
C ARG A 31 4.59 10.41 6.11
N GLY A 32 5.72 9.70 6.15
CA GLY A 32 6.46 9.32 4.94
C GLY A 32 7.01 10.55 4.19
N PRO A 33 7.99 10.37 3.29
CA PRO A 33 8.53 11.46 2.50
C PRO A 33 7.52 11.87 1.41
N GLY A 34 6.58 12.75 1.78
CA GLY A 34 5.72 13.45 0.84
C GLY A 34 6.54 14.48 0.06
N GLY A 35 6.80 14.19 -1.21
CA GLY A 35 7.26 15.19 -2.17
C GLY A 35 6.29 16.36 -2.22
N GLN A 36 6.85 17.56 -2.38
CA GLN A 36 6.12 18.81 -2.56
C GLN A 36 5.02 18.67 -3.62
N ALA A 37 3.77 18.92 -3.24
CA ALA A 37 2.68 19.19 -4.17
C ALA A 37 2.32 20.69 -4.11
N PRO A 38 1.94 21.32 -5.24
CA PRO A 38 1.59 22.74 -5.27
C PRO A 38 0.29 23.02 -4.51
N ASP A 39 0.19 24.24 -3.99
CA ASP A 39 -0.96 24.79 -3.27
C ASP A 39 -2.29 24.41 -3.93
N THR A 40 -3.04 23.52 -3.28
CA THR A 40 -4.46 23.26 -3.53
C THR A 40 -5.19 23.44 -2.19
N PRO A 41 -6.31 24.17 -2.12
CA PRO A 41 -7.00 24.40 -0.85
C PRO A 41 -7.42 23.08 -0.22
N ALA A 42 -7.10 22.89 1.06
CA ALA A 42 -7.46 21.69 1.81
C ALA A 42 -8.99 21.48 1.83
N PRO A 43 -9.51 20.28 1.54
CA PRO A 43 -10.91 19.98 1.83
C PRO A 43 -11.08 19.89 3.35
N THR A 44 -12.10 20.58 3.86
CA THR A 44 -12.52 20.52 5.26
C THR A 44 -13.00 19.10 5.58
N PRO A 45 -12.70 18.51 6.76
CA PRO A 45 -13.26 17.23 7.15
C PRO A 45 -14.79 17.36 7.19
N THR A 46 -15.47 16.66 6.30
CA THR A 46 -16.93 16.58 6.34
C THR A 46 -17.29 15.50 7.36
N TYR A 47 -17.68 15.93 8.56
CA TYR A 47 -18.47 15.07 9.45
C TYR A 47 -19.86 14.94 8.81
N ALA A 48 -20.10 13.86 8.08
CA ALA A 48 -21.43 13.55 7.60
C ALA A 48 -22.28 13.09 8.79
N GLY A 49 -23.18 13.96 9.25
CA GLY A 49 -24.23 13.59 10.18
C GLY A 49 -25.14 12.55 9.54
N ALA A 50 -25.29 11.41 10.21
CA ALA A 50 -26.13 10.30 9.77
C ALA A 50 -27.57 10.75 9.49
N SER A 51 -28.07 10.41 8.31
CA SER A 51 -29.49 10.25 8.04
C SER A 51 -29.67 8.93 7.31
N ALA A 52 -30.46 8.06 7.93
CA ALA A 52 -30.70 6.68 7.57
C ALA A 52 -31.33 6.54 6.18
N ASP A 53 -30.67 5.76 5.32
CA ASP A 53 -31.19 4.62 4.57
C ASP A 53 -30.18 4.31 3.47
N GLN A 54 -29.32 3.33 3.70
CA GLN A 54 -28.59 2.67 2.64
C GLN A 54 -28.28 1.26 3.10
N SER A 55 -28.87 0.30 2.38
CA SER A 55 -28.65 -1.12 2.56
C SER A 55 -27.16 -1.39 2.74
N GLU A 56 -26.84 -1.87 3.94
CA GLU A 56 -25.56 -2.45 4.29
C GLU A 56 -25.39 -3.69 3.41
N ALA A 57 -24.81 -3.51 2.23
CA ALA A 57 -24.15 -4.59 1.53
C ALA A 57 -22.91 -4.90 2.35
N THR A 58 -23.08 -5.67 3.43
CA THR A 58 -21.98 -6.35 4.10
C THR A 58 -21.37 -7.29 3.08
N SER A 59 -20.41 -6.78 2.30
CA SER A 59 -19.53 -7.65 1.53
C SER A 59 -18.89 -8.61 2.53
N PRO A 60 -19.00 -9.93 2.34
CA PRO A 60 -18.44 -10.87 3.29
C PRO A 60 -16.92 -10.64 3.37
N VAL A 61 -16.41 -10.49 4.59
CA VAL A 61 -14.97 -10.40 4.87
C VAL A 61 -14.33 -11.70 4.40
N THR A 62 -13.45 -11.62 3.40
CA THR A 62 -12.77 -12.77 2.79
C THR A 62 -11.81 -13.38 3.81
N ALA A 63 -12.05 -14.63 4.21
CA ALA A 63 -11.09 -15.38 5.02
C ALA A 63 -9.79 -15.61 4.22
N PRO A 64 -8.60 -15.63 4.84
CA PRO A 64 -7.34 -15.79 4.10
C PRO A 64 -7.23 -17.04 3.22
N GLU A 65 -7.97 -18.08 3.54
CA GLU A 65 -8.02 -19.33 2.75
C GLU A 65 -8.80 -19.16 1.43
N GLU A 66 -9.66 -18.13 1.33
CA GLU A 66 -10.35 -17.71 0.11
C GLU A 66 -9.55 -16.67 -0.72
N LEU A 67 -8.40 -16.19 -0.21
CA LEU A 67 -7.53 -15.21 -0.90
C LEU A 67 -6.66 -15.83 -2.01
N SER A 68 -6.99 -17.02 -2.52
CA SER A 68 -6.23 -17.65 -3.60
C SER A 68 -6.32 -16.82 -4.88
N LEU A 69 -5.18 -16.61 -5.55
CA LEU A 69 -5.17 -15.88 -6.81
C LEU A 69 -5.75 -16.73 -7.96
N PRO A 70 -6.46 -16.11 -8.92
CA PRO A 70 -7.11 -16.83 -10.00
C PRO A 70 -6.07 -17.47 -10.95
N HIS A 71 -6.32 -18.71 -11.33
CA HIS A 71 -5.57 -19.35 -12.41
C HIS A 71 -6.03 -18.82 -13.78
N THR A 72 -5.43 -17.71 -14.22
CA THR A 72 -5.80 -17.02 -15.47
C THR A 72 -4.57 -16.68 -16.30
N THR A 73 -4.77 -16.49 -17.60
CA THR A 73 -3.78 -15.94 -18.53
C THR A 73 -4.00 -14.46 -18.82
N ASP A 74 -5.06 -13.85 -18.27
CA ASP A 74 -5.33 -12.43 -18.42
C ASP A 74 -4.58 -11.62 -17.34
N PRO A 75 -3.59 -10.80 -17.74
CA PRO A 75 -2.79 -10.01 -16.79
C PRO A 75 -3.63 -9.01 -15.99
N ILE A 76 -4.70 -8.45 -16.56
CA ILE A 76 -5.51 -7.44 -15.89
C ILE A 76 -6.35 -8.07 -14.78
N THR A 77 -7.06 -9.16 -15.10
CA THR A 77 -7.82 -9.94 -14.10
C THR A 77 -6.91 -10.42 -12.97
N TYR A 78 -5.71 -10.92 -13.30
CA TYR A 78 -4.75 -11.38 -12.29
C TYR A 78 -4.27 -10.22 -11.40
N ALA A 79 -3.88 -9.09 -11.98
CA ALA A 79 -3.40 -7.92 -11.23
C ALA A 79 -4.47 -7.32 -10.30
N ARG A 80 -5.75 -7.34 -10.70
CA ARG A 80 -6.87 -6.95 -9.82
C ARG A 80 -6.96 -7.86 -8.59
N ALA A 81 -6.83 -9.17 -8.77
CA ALA A 81 -6.85 -10.11 -7.66
C ALA A 81 -5.64 -9.92 -6.72
N VAL A 82 -4.44 -9.64 -7.26
CA VAL A 82 -3.27 -9.26 -6.46
C VAL A 82 -3.56 -8.01 -5.64
N ALA A 83 -4.20 -6.99 -6.23
CA ALA A 83 -4.56 -5.77 -5.51
C ALA A 83 -5.51 -6.04 -4.34
N VAL A 84 -6.55 -6.85 -4.55
CA VAL A 84 -7.46 -7.27 -3.48
C VAL A 84 -6.69 -8.01 -2.38
N ALA A 85 -5.86 -8.99 -2.71
CA ALA A 85 -5.07 -9.73 -1.72
C ALA A 85 -4.09 -8.87 -0.90
N LEU A 86 -3.60 -7.76 -1.47
CA LEU A 86 -2.72 -6.82 -0.75
C LEU A 86 -3.48 -5.84 0.16
N PHE A 87 -4.73 -5.50 -0.17
CA PHE A 87 -5.44 -4.39 0.46
C PHE A 87 -6.68 -4.79 1.26
N ASP A 88 -7.26 -5.95 1.02
CA ASP A 88 -8.42 -6.44 1.76
C ASP A 88 -7.94 -7.27 2.95
N TRP A 89 -8.07 -6.68 4.14
CA TRP A 89 -7.71 -7.32 5.39
C TRP A 89 -8.53 -6.79 6.56
N ASP A 90 -8.63 -7.59 7.61
CA ASP A 90 -9.35 -7.26 8.83
C ASP A 90 -8.49 -7.61 10.05
N THR A 91 -8.35 -6.67 10.98
CA THR A 91 -7.55 -6.88 12.20
C THR A 91 -8.30 -7.68 13.27
N SER A 92 -9.63 -7.82 13.15
CA SER A 92 -10.50 -8.50 14.12
C SER A 92 -10.52 -10.03 13.95
N THR A 93 -10.04 -10.53 12.82
CA THR A 93 -10.08 -11.96 12.46
C THR A 93 -8.96 -12.80 13.09
N GLY A 94 -8.00 -12.16 13.76
CA GLY A 94 -6.88 -12.82 14.44
C GLY A 94 -5.70 -13.20 13.54
N PHE A 95 -5.72 -12.81 12.26
CA PHE A 95 -4.60 -12.98 11.34
C PHE A 95 -3.55 -11.87 11.47
N LEU A 96 -2.32 -12.19 11.07
CA LEU A 96 -1.22 -11.25 10.94
C LEU A 96 -1.24 -10.60 9.55
N PRO A 97 -0.62 -9.41 9.37
CA PRO A 97 -0.52 -8.78 8.06
C PRO A 97 0.04 -9.70 6.98
N THR A 98 1.04 -10.52 7.34
CA THR A 98 1.71 -11.46 6.43
C THR A 98 0.79 -12.57 5.94
N ASP A 99 -0.21 -12.97 6.72
CA ASP A 99 -1.12 -14.05 6.36
C ASP A 99 -1.99 -13.65 5.15
N TYR A 100 -2.41 -12.38 5.09
CA TYR A 100 -3.16 -11.82 3.96
C TYR A 100 -2.34 -11.81 2.66
N THR A 101 -1.05 -11.50 2.76
CA THR A 101 -0.17 -11.43 1.58
C THR A 101 0.46 -12.77 1.20
N ALA A 102 0.22 -13.82 1.97
CA ALA A 102 0.82 -15.12 1.74
C ALA A 102 0.42 -15.70 0.37
N SER A 103 -0.82 -15.45 -0.09
CA SER A 103 -1.28 -15.92 -1.41
C SER A 103 -0.53 -15.26 -2.57
N VAL A 104 -0.18 -13.98 -2.45
CA VAL A 104 0.64 -13.26 -3.43
C VAL A 104 2.04 -13.85 -3.50
N LEU A 105 2.65 -14.14 -2.35
CA LEU A 105 3.98 -14.75 -2.30
C LEU A 105 3.98 -16.22 -2.73
N ALA A 106 2.89 -16.95 -2.48
CA ALA A 106 2.74 -18.35 -2.87
C ALA A 106 2.60 -18.54 -4.38
N ASP A 107 2.02 -17.58 -5.10
CA ASP A 107 1.88 -17.61 -6.57
C ASP A 107 2.95 -16.75 -7.28
N ALA A 108 4.07 -16.49 -6.59
CA ALA A 108 5.26 -15.89 -7.18
C ALA A 108 5.79 -16.70 -8.36
N ASP A 109 6.64 -16.08 -9.17
CA ASP A 109 7.19 -16.68 -10.39
C ASP A 109 7.82 -18.06 -10.15
N PRO A 110 7.40 -19.13 -10.86
CA PRO A 110 7.92 -20.49 -10.64
C PRO A 110 9.43 -20.65 -10.86
N SER A 111 10.07 -19.69 -11.55
CA SER A 111 11.52 -19.71 -11.75
C SER A 111 12.32 -19.19 -10.55
N GLY A 112 11.64 -18.52 -9.61
CA GLY A 112 12.22 -17.94 -8.40
C GLY A 112 13.10 -16.71 -8.64
N GLN A 113 13.15 -16.18 -9.86
CA GLN A 113 14.10 -15.11 -10.22
C GLN A 113 13.70 -13.77 -9.62
N GLU A 114 12.41 -13.48 -9.56
CA GLU A 114 11.89 -12.19 -9.08
C GLU A 114 11.46 -12.27 -7.61
N THR A 115 11.33 -13.48 -7.05
CA THR A 115 10.85 -13.72 -5.67
C THR A 115 11.57 -12.89 -4.60
N PRO A 116 12.92 -12.75 -4.57
CA PRO A 116 13.58 -11.91 -3.56
C PRO A 116 13.19 -10.43 -3.65
N GLY A 117 13.00 -9.94 -4.89
CA GLY A 117 12.52 -8.58 -5.16
C GLY A 117 11.07 -8.43 -4.72
N LEU A 118 10.21 -9.38 -5.09
CA LEU A 118 8.80 -9.40 -4.72
C LEU A 118 8.59 -9.37 -3.20
N LEU A 119 9.36 -10.15 -2.44
CA LEU A 119 9.29 -10.16 -0.98
C LEU A 119 9.56 -8.77 -0.40
N THR A 120 10.55 -8.08 -0.96
CA THR A 120 10.88 -6.70 -0.57
C THR A 120 9.76 -5.75 -0.95
N ASP A 121 9.20 -5.89 -2.15
CA ASP A 121 8.12 -5.01 -2.60
C ASP A 121 6.85 -5.20 -1.74
N VAL A 122 6.40 -6.45 -1.51
CA VAL A 122 5.22 -6.79 -0.69
C VAL A 122 5.34 -6.25 0.73
N ALA A 123 6.52 -6.32 1.34
CA ALA A 123 6.75 -5.77 2.68
C ALA A 123 6.45 -4.26 2.78
N THR A 124 6.51 -3.51 1.67
CA THR A 124 6.19 -2.07 1.65
C THR A 124 4.68 -1.79 1.67
N TYR A 125 3.84 -2.79 1.40
CA TYR A 125 2.37 -2.67 1.42
C TYR A 125 1.78 -3.01 2.80
N LEU A 126 2.54 -3.74 3.62
CA LEU A 126 2.08 -4.21 4.92
C LEU A 126 2.26 -3.13 6.00
N PRO A 127 1.28 -2.96 6.91
CA PRO A 127 1.50 -2.26 8.15
C PRO A 127 2.64 -2.90 8.94
N SER A 128 3.43 -2.10 9.67
CA SER A 128 4.36 -2.64 10.67
C SER A 128 3.60 -3.36 11.79
N VAL A 129 4.28 -4.20 12.57
CA VAL A 129 3.65 -4.90 13.70
C VAL A 129 3.01 -3.93 14.70
N ASP A 130 3.69 -2.83 15.05
CA ASP A 130 3.16 -1.81 15.96
C ASP A 130 1.93 -1.11 15.36
N GLN A 131 1.94 -0.86 14.05
CA GLN A 131 0.77 -0.30 13.35
C GLN A 131 -0.40 -1.29 13.36
N TRP A 132 -0.14 -2.58 13.12
CA TRP A 132 -1.16 -3.62 13.15
C TRP A 132 -1.83 -3.74 14.52
N LEU A 133 -1.04 -3.71 15.59
CA LEU A 133 -1.57 -3.73 16.96
C LEU A 133 -2.43 -2.49 17.26
N ALA A 134 -1.98 -1.31 16.82
CA ALA A 134 -2.77 -0.08 16.97
C ALA A 134 -4.09 -0.13 16.18
N LEU A 135 -4.05 -0.65 14.95
CA LEU A 135 -5.24 -0.84 14.11
C LEU A 135 -6.21 -1.87 14.73
N GLY A 136 -5.68 -2.96 15.29
CA GLY A 136 -6.47 -3.98 15.99
C GLY A 136 -7.18 -3.47 17.23
N ALA A 137 -6.59 -2.54 17.98
CA ALA A 137 -7.25 -1.89 19.12
C ALA A 137 -8.46 -1.02 18.71
N MET A 138 -8.57 -0.68 17.43
CA MET A 138 -9.67 0.07 16.84
C MET A 138 -10.52 -0.82 15.92
N GLU A 139 -10.33 -2.15 15.93
CA GLU A 139 -11.08 -3.10 15.09
C GLU A 139 -11.09 -2.70 13.61
N VAL A 140 -9.94 -2.24 13.11
CA VAL A 140 -9.88 -1.69 11.74
C VAL A 140 -9.94 -2.80 10.70
N GLU A 141 -10.83 -2.63 9.72
CA GLU A 141 -10.79 -3.33 8.44
C GLU A 141 -10.30 -2.40 7.33
N GLN A 142 -9.75 -2.97 6.27
CA GLN A 142 -9.37 -2.27 5.06
C GLN A 142 -9.92 -3.00 3.84
N ARG A 143 -10.35 -2.20 2.84
CA ARG A 143 -10.76 -2.68 1.53
C ARG A 143 -10.22 -1.76 0.43
N ILE A 144 -10.03 -2.30 -0.77
CA ILE A 144 -9.80 -1.52 -1.99
C ILE A 144 -11.01 -1.56 -2.93
N ASP A 145 -11.44 -0.39 -3.38
CA ASP A 145 -12.30 -0.24 -4.54
C ASP A 145 -11.43 0.09 -5.75
N ILE A 146 -11.37 -0.82 -6.74
CA ILE A 146 -10.51 -0.65 -7.92
C ILE A 146 -11.25 0.13 -9.01
N ASP A 147 -10.85 1.38 -9.21
CA ASP A 147 -11.38 2.28 -10.24
C ASP A 147 -10.92 1.86 -11.64
N ALA A 148 -9.63 1.53 -11.80
CA ALA A 148 -9.00 1.21 -13.08
C ALA A 148 -7.87 0.18 -12.93
N ALA A 149 -7.64 -0.59 -14.00
CA ALA A 149 -6.58 -1.59 -14.06
C ALA A 149 -6.19 -1.80 -15.52
N ASP A 150 -5.10 -1.18 -15.94
CA ASP A 150 -4.76 -1.05 -17.35
C ASP A 150 -3.24 -1.11 -17.56
N VAL A 151 -2.82 -1.46 -18.78
CA VAL A 151 -1.40 -1.42 -19.15
C VAL A 151 -1.01 0.04 -19.37
N PRO A 152 -0.02 0.59 -18.64
CA PRO A 152 0.34 2.01 -18.76
C PRO A 152 0.96 2.32 -20.12
N ASP A 153 0.74 3.54 -20.62
CA ASP A 153 1.20 3.96 -21.96
C ASP A 153 2.73 3.88 -22.08
N SER A 154 3.47 4.13 -20.99
CA SER A 154 4.94 3.98 -20.99
C SER A 154 5.44 2.55 -21.09
N TRP A 155 4.59 1.52 -20.94
CA TRP A 155 5.03 0.13 -20.91
C TRP A 155 5.76 -0.28 -22.20
N ALA A 156 5.23 0.10 -23.36
CA ALA A 156 5.88 -0.21 -24.64
C ALA A 156 7.29 0.39 -24.74
N ALA A 157 7.48 1.61 -24.22
CA ALA A 157 8.78 2.25 -24.17
C ALA A 157 9.72 1.57 -23.17
N ALA A 158 9.22 1.13 -22.00
CA ALA A 158 9.99 0.37 -21.02
C ALA A 158 10.47 -0.97 -21.60
N VAL A 159 9.62 -1.67 -22.34
CA VAL A 159 10.00 -2.91 -23.05
C VAL A 159 11.11 -2.65 -24.06
N ALA A 160 10.99 -1.61 -24.89
CA ALA A 160 12.04 -1.26 -25.85
C ALA A 160 13.38 -0.92 -25.16
N GLN A 161 13.33 -0.20 -24.03
CA GLN A 161 14.51 0.19 -23.26
C GLN A 161 15.14 -0.96 -22.48
N SER A 162 14.40 -2.03 -22.21
CA SER A 162 14.92 -3.21 -21.51
C SER A 162 16.01 -3.96 -22.30
N ASN A 163 16.16 -3.69 -23.59
CA ASN A 163 17.10 -4.37 -24.47
C ASN A 163 16.98 -5.91 -24.41
N GLY A 164 15.74 -6.42 -24.28
CA GLY A 164 15.45 -7.86 -24.23
C GLY A 164 15.73 -8.53 -22.89
N GLN A 165 15.97 -7.76 -21.83
CA GLN A 165 16.15 -8.30 -20.47
C GLN A 165 14.82 -8.76 -19.84
N LEU A 166 13.69 -8.27 -20.35
CA LEU A 166 12.38 -8.75 -19.90
C LEU A 166 12.08 -10.12 -20.45
N ARG A 167 11.58 -10.99 -19.57
CA ARG A 167 11.07 -12.30 -19.92
C ARG A 167 9.89 -12.17 -20.90
N PRO A 168 9.76 -13.05 -21.91
CA PRO A 168 8.59 -13.06 -22.78
C PRO A 168 7.29 -13.21 -21.99
N GLY A 169 6.24 -12.45 -22.35
CA GLY A 169 4.97 -12.49 -21.62
C GLY A 169 4.96 -11.70 -20.30
N THR A 170 6.04 -10.98 -19.97
CA THR A 170 6.00 -9.97 -18.90
C THR A 170 5.12 -8.79 -19.33
N MET A 171 4.24 -8.35 -18.43
CA MET A 171 3.36 -7.19 -18.60
C MET A 171 3.36 -6.34 -17.33
N ALA A 172 3.20 -5.02 -17.49
CA ALA A 172 2.90 -4.11 -16.39
C ALA A 172 1.41 -3.78 -16.41
N VAL A 173 0.75 -3.87 -15.25
CA VAL A 173 -0.64 -3.44 -15.07
C VAL A 173 -0.67 -2.43 -13.93
N THR A 174 -1.06 -1.20 -14.24
CA THR A 174 -1.24 -0.14 -13.23
C THR A 174 -2.65 -0.22 -12.68
N ILE A 175 -2.74 -0.36 -11.36
CA ILE A 175 -3.97 -0.31 -10.59
C ILE A 175 -4.14 1.12 -10.10
N THR A 176 -5.34 1.67 -10.28
CA THR A 176 -5.80 2.89 -9.62
C THR A 176 -7.06 2.53 -8.85
N GLY A 177 -7.12 2.96 -7.60
CA GLY A 177 -8.25 2.64 -6.75
C GLY A 177 -8.31 3.55 -5.54
N THR A 178 -9.30 3.27 -4.71
CA THR A 178 -9.55 3.98 -3.48
C THR A 178 -9.53 2.99 -2.32
N ARG A 179 -8.71 3.29 -1.30
CA ARG A 179 -8.57 2.48 -0.11
C ARG A 179 -9.50 3.00 0.98
N HIS A 180 -10.38 2.13 1.46
CA HIS A 180 -11.28 2.38 2.57
C HIS A 180 -10.72 1.74 3.83
N ARG A 181 -10.75 2.46 4.94
CA ARG A 181 -10.52 1.92 6.28
C ARG A 181 -11.65 2.33 7.19
N SER A 182 -12.30 1.37 7.80
CA SER A 182 -13.35 1.55 8.80
C SER A 182 -12.89 0.92 10.12
N GLY A 183 -13.35 1.46 11.24
CA GLY A 183 -13.07 0.93 12.57
C GLY A 183 -13.79 1.73 13.65
N VAL A 184 -13.38 1.54 14.90
CA VAL A 184 -13.97 2.18 16.09
C VAL A 184 -12.96 3.12 16.75
N TRP A 185 -13.34 4.38 16.90
CA TRP A 185 -12.55 5.40 17.59
C TRP A 185 -13.33 5.98 18.76
N ASN A 186 -12.82 5.80 19.99
CA ASN A 186 -13.51 6.23 21.22
C ASN A 186 -14.96 5.71 21.36
N GLY A 187 -15.22 4.50 20.86
CA GLY A 187 -16.55 3.88 20.88
C GLY A 187 -17.49 4.30 19.74
N GLU A 188 -17.04 5.20 18.85
CA GLU A 188 -17.82 5.64 17.69
C GLU A 188 -17.22 5.07 16.39
N PRO A 189 -18.05 4.68 15.41
CA PRO A 189 -17.57 4.30 14.08
C PRO A 189 -16.79 5.45 13.42
N ALA A 190 -15.69 5.11 12.75
CA ALA A 190 -14.87 6.04 11.98
C ALA A 190 -14.49 5.42 10.65
N GLU A 191 -14.45 6.24 9.59
CA GLU A 191 -14.01 5.84 8.26
C GLU A 191 -12.98 6.83 7.71
N VAL A 192 -12.00 6.30 6.98
CA VAL A 192 -10.96 7.05 6.31
C VAL A 192 -10.75 6.49 4.91
N VAL A 193 -10.80 7.37 3.91
CA VAL A 193 -10.71 7.03 2.49
C VAL A 193 -9.49 7.69 1.87
N HIS A 194 -8.70 6.95 1.08
CA HIS A 194 -7.50 7.47 0.43
C HIS A 194 -7.33 6.91 -1.01
N PRO A 195 -7.13 7.77 -2.02
CA PRO A 195 -6.78 7.29 -3.36
C PRO A 195 -5.38 6.67 -3.35
N ILE A 196 -5.22 5.59 -4.12
CA ILE A 196 -3.97 4.86 -4.27
C ILE A 196 -3.73 4.47 -5.73
N SER A 197 -2.46 4.32 -6.09
CA SER A 197 -2.09 3.70 -7.37
C SER A 197 -0.74 3.02 -7.31
N PHE A 198 -0.59 1.90 -7.99
CA PHE A 198 0.65 1.13 -8.06
C PHE A 198 0.64 0.23 -9.29
N THR A 199 1.78 -0.34 -9.65
CA THR A 199 1.93 -1.23 -10.80
C THR A 199 2.27 -2.64 -10.34
N VAL A 200 1.53 -3.62 -10.85
CA VAL A 200 1.83 -5.04 -10.72
C VAL A 200 2.55 -5.48 -12.00
N PHE A 201 3.75 -6.03 -11.85
CA PHE A 201 4.45 -6.69 -12.95
C PHE A 201 4.11 -8.17 -12.90
N VAL A 202 3.54 -8.68 -13.99
CA VAL A 202 3.06 -10.06 -14.09
C VAL A 202 3.79 -10.78 -15.22
N GLY A 203 4.06 -12.06 -15.03
CA GLY A 203 4.60 -12.95 -16.05
C GLY A 203 3.53 -13.94 -16.45
N CYS A 204 3.11 -13.93 -17.72
CA CYS A 204 2.05 -14.78 -18.25
C CYS A 204 2.60 -15.66 -19.41
N PRO A 205 1.76 -16.40 -20.15
CA PRO A 205 2.22 -17.07 -21.37
C PRO A 205 2.94 -16.11 -22.33
N PRO A 206 3.99 -16.58 -23.04
CA PRO A 206 4.40 -17.98 -23.16
C PRO A 206 5.40 -18.46 -22.09
N SER A 207 5.86 -17.60 -21.17
CA SER A 207 6.89 -18.02 -20.22
C SER A 207 6.37 -18.89 -19.08
N PHE A 208 5.09 -18.77 -18.76
CA PHE A 208 4.40 -19.58 -17.77
C PHE A 208 3.05 -20.02 -18.32
N GLU A 209 2.48 -21.11 -17.79
CA GLU A 209 1.18 -21.63 -18.25
C GLU A 209 0.01 -20.71 -17.87
N ARG A 210 0.18 -19.94 -16.79
CA ARG A 210 -0.74 -18.91 -16.30
C ARG A 210 0.04 -17.69 -15.84
N CYS A 211 -0.67 -16.60 -15.51
CA CYS A 211 -0.05 -15.43 -14.92
C CYS A 211 0.47 -15.71 -13.51
N HIS A 212 1.63 -15.16 -13.21
CA HIS A 212 2.26 -15.13 -11.89
C HIS A 212 2.70 -13.70 -11.58
N VAL A 213 2.74 -13.34 -10.29
CA VAL A 213 3.28 -12.04 -9.88
C VAL A 213 4.81 -12.08 -9.91
N LEU A 214 5.42 -11.04 -10.49
CA LEU A 214 6.86 -10.89 -10.58
C LEU A 214 7.35 -9.87 -9.56
N ARG A 215 6.86 -8.63 -9.65
CA ARG A 215 7.31 -7.47 -8.87
C ARG A 215 6.14 -6.52 -8.64
N LEU A 216 6.28 -5.63 -7.66
CA LEU A 216 5.35 -4.52 -7.45
C LEU A 216 6.13 -3.20 -7.48
N SER A 217 5.53 -2.15 -8.03
CA SER A 217 6.07 -0.81 -7.79
C SER A 217 5.88 -0.42 -6.32
N GLN A 218 6.51 0.68 -5.90
CA GLN A 218 6.12 1.30 -4.64
C GLN A 218 4.69 1.86 -4.74
N LEU A 219 3.99 1.88 -3.61
CA LEU A 219 2.67 2.47 -3.50
C LEU A 219 2.73 3.97 -3.85
N ASN A 220 1.77 4.43 -4.65
CA ASN A 220 1.65 5.78 -5.20
C ASN A 220 2.80 6.22 -6.11
N MET A 221 3.60 5.26 -6.59
CA MET A 221 4.65 5.46 -7.59
C MET A 221 4.47 4.48 -8.77
N PRO A 222 3.31 4.51 -9.46
CA PRO A 222 3.05 3.62 -10.59
C PRO A 222 3.86 4.02 -11.83
N LEU A 223 3.99 3.08 -12.76
CA LEU A 223 4.27 3.39 -14.17
C LEU A 223 3.06 4.13 -14.76
N ARG A 224 3.33 5.14 -15.58
CA ARG A 224 2.31 6.00 -16.21
C ARG A 224 2.12 5.71 -17.68
#